data_AF-A0A103XTA6-F1
#
_entry.id   AF-A0A103XTA6-F1
#
_cell.length_a   1.000
_cell.length_b   1.000
_cell.length_c   1.000
_cell.angle_alpha   90.00
_cell.angle_beta   90.00
_cell.angle_gamma   90.00
#
_symmetry.space_group_name_H-M   'P 1'
#
loop_
_entity.id
_entity.type
_entity.pdbx_description
1 polymer ?
#
loop_
_entity_poly.entity_id
_entity_poly.type
_entity_poly.pdbx_seq_one_letter_code
_entity_poly.pdbx_strand_id
1 'polypeptide(L)' 'MEVCCMEDSNAIANVIIDDEFLPRQNGGLTIMYDVIRTYESNYYASFTIENHKLLARLNNWNLT' A
#
# COMPACT_ATOMS: atom_id res chain seq x y z
N MET A 1 11.88 -21.55 12.76
CA MET A 1 10.58 -21.10 12.21
C MET A 1 10.83 -20.57 10.81
N GLU A 2 10.75 -21.44 9.82
CA GLU A 2 10.66 -21.02 8.40
C GLU A 2 9.20 -21.17 8.00
N VAL A 3 8.53 -20.05 7.76
CA VAL A 3 7.33 -20.05 6.93
C VAL A 3 7.79 -19.59 5.56
N CYS A 4 8.20 -20.55 4.72
CA CYS A 4 8.39 -20.30 3.31
C CYS A 4 7.01 -20.45 2.67
N CYS A 5 6.27 -19.35 2.55
CA CYS A 5 5.07 -19.35 1.72
C CYS A 5 5.55 -19.35 0.26
N MET A 6 5.44 -20.49 -0.43
CA MET A 6 5.55 -20.52 -1.88
C MET A 6 4.26 -19.97 -2.46
N GLU A 7 4.40 -19.05 -3.42
CA GLU A 7 3.27 -18.58 -4.22
C GLU A 7 2.61 -19.79 -4.89
N ASP A 8 1.32 -20.01 -4.60
CA ASP A 8 0.55 -21.04 -5.29
C ASP A 8 0.11 -20.50 -6.65
N SER A 9 0.76 -20.99 -7.70
CA SER A 9 0.47 -20.63 -9.09
C SER A 9 -0.95 -20.99 -9.54
N ASN A 10 -1.67 -21.80 -8.76
CA ASN A 10 -3.06 -22.17 -8.99
C ASN A 10 -4.04 -21.47 -8.04
N ALA A 11 -3.56 -20.58 -7.17
CA ALA A 11 -4.42 -19.79 -6.31
C ALA A 11 -5.23 -18.80 -7.15
N ILE A 12 -6.47 -19.15 -7.41
CA ILE A 12 -7.43 -18.25 -8.04
C ILE A 12 -7.89 -17.27 -6.96
N ALA A 13 -7.33 -16.06 -6.98
CA ALA A 13 -7.85 -14.95 -6.21
C ALA A 13 -9.23 -14.60 -6.78
N ASN A 14 -10.30 -15.19 -6.22
CA ASN A 14 -11.69 -14.82 -6.50
C ASN A 14 -12.03 -13.45 -5.86
N VAL A 15 -11.13 -12.47 -6.00
CA VAL A 15 -11.40 -11.10 -5.61
C VAL A 15 -12.22 -10.50 -6.74
N ILE A 16 -13.51 -10.34 -6.50
CA ILE A 16 -14.35 -9.49 -7.33
C ILE A 16 -13.83 -8.07 -7.08
N ILE A 17 -12.92 -7.61 -7.93
CA ILE A 17 -12.53 -6.21 -7.98
C ILE A 17 -13.72 -5.51 -8.64
N ASP A 18 -14.75 -5.21 -7.84
CA ASP A 18 -16.00 -4.60 -8.31
C ASP A 18 -15.74 -3.19 -8.88
N ASP A 19 -14.65 -2.55 -8.42
CA ASP A 19 -14.18 -1.25 -8.89
C ASP A 19 -12.73 -1.35 -9.37
N GLU A 20 -12.50 -1.17 -10.68
CA GLU A 20 -11.16 -0.94 -11.20
C GLU A 20 -10.49 0.20 -10.42
N PHE A 21 -9.26 0.00 -9.98
CA PHE A 21 -8.50 1.06 -9.32
C PHE A 21 -8.42 2.27 -10.26
N LEU A 22 -8.83 3.44 -9.76
CA LEU A 22 -8.69 4.67 -10.51
C LEU A 22 -7.21 4.88 -10.90
N PRO A 23 -6.94 5.38 -12.11
CA PRO A 23 -5.58 5.65 -12.53
C PRO A 23 -4.91 6.63 -11.57
N ARG A 24 -3.60 6.46 -11.35
CA ARG A 24 -2.80 7.35 -10.50
C ARG A 24 -2.97 8.80 -10.98
N GLN A 25 -3.48 9.65 -10.08
CA GLN A 25 -3.65 11.07 -10.38
C GLN A 25 -2.35 11.85 -10.12
N ASN A 26 -2.20 12.95 -10.86
CA ASN A 26 -1.07 13.85 -10.66
C ASN A 26 -1.35 14.75 -9.45
N GLY A 27 -0.71 14.46 -8.32
CA GLY A 27 -0.88 15.15 -7.05
C GLY A 27 0.41 15.77 -6.54
N GLY A 28 0.30 16.77 -5.67
CA GLY A 28 1.48 17.34 -5.00
C GLY A 28 2.11 16.43 -3.94
N LEU A 29 1.36 15.41 -3.50
CA LEU A 29 1.76 14.43 -2.49
C LEU A 29 1.36 13.05 -3.00
N THR A 30 2.27 12.09 -2.89
CA THR A 30 2.01 10.67 -3.16
C THR A 30 2.17 9.90 -1.86
N ILE A 31 1.19 9.06 -1.51
CA ILE A 31 1.25 8.15 -0.36
C ILE A 31 1.14 6.75 -0.93
N MET A 32 2.15 5.93 -0.66
CA MET A 32 2.22 4.53 -1.09
C MET A 32 2.40 3.63 0.13
N TYR A 33 1.96 2.39 0.01
CA TYR A 33 2.20 1.38 1.02
C TYR A 33 2.58 0.06 0.36
N ASP A 34 3.54 -0.63 0.97
CA ASP A 34 4.00 -1.94 0.54
C ASP A 34 3.76 -2.93 1.68
N VAL A 35 2.96 -3.97 1.44
CA VAL A 35 2.71 -5.02 2.43
C VAL A 35 3.96 -5.90 2.52
N ILE A 36 4.66 -5.84 3.65
CA ILE A 36 5.92 -6.57 3.87
C ILE A 36 5.70 -7.96 4.47
N ARG A 37 4.58 -8.16 5.16
CA ARG A 37 4.20 -9.45 5.76
C ARG A 37 2.71 -9.49 6.08
N THR A 38 2.09 -10.62 5.79
CA THR A 38 0.69 -10.91 6.14
C THR A 38 0.62 -11.95 7.26
N TYR A 39 -0.42 -11.84 8.08
CA TYR A 39 -0.88 -12.81 9.08
C TYR A 39 -2.37 -13.07 8.83
N GLU A 40 -2.96 -14.03 9.55
CA GLU A 40 -4.37 -14.38 9.37
C GLU A 40 -5.33 -13.20 9.56
N SER A 41 -5.03 -12.29 10.50
CA SER A 41 -5.94 -11.20 10.87
C SER A 41 -5.35 -9.79 10.73
N ASN A 42 -4.08 -9.66 10.34
CA ASN A 42 -3.43 -8.37 10.16
C ASN A 42 -2.22 -8.47 9.22
N TYR A 43 -1.63 -7.33 8.91
CA TYR A 43 -0.44 -7.26 8.09
C TYR A 43 0.46 -6.13 8.56
N TYR A 44 1.76 -6.29 8.32
CA TYR A 44 2.71 -5.20 8.40
C TYR A 44 2.86 -4.58 7.01
N ALA A 45 2.80 -3.25 6.96
CA ALA A 45 3.06 -2.48 5.76
C ALA A 45 4.09 -1.38 6.04
N SER A 46 4.94 -1.12 5.05
CA SER A 46 5.80 0.05 5.01
C SER A 46 5.07 1.16 4.28
N PHE A 47 5.09 2.38 4.83
CA PHE A 47 4.45 3.55 4.22
C PHE A 47 5.51 4.52 3.69
N THR A 48 5.33 4.96 2.44
CA THR A 48 6.19 5.93 1.79
C THR A 48 5.38 7.17 1.44
N ILE A 49 5.83 8.33 1.92
CA ILE A 49 5.19 9.63 1.65
C ILE A 49 6.16 10.48 0.84
N GLU A 50 5.78 10.79 -0.40
CA GLU A 50 6.60 11.56 -1.34
C GLU A 50 5.94 12.90 -1.66
N ASN A 51 6.61 13.97 -1.26
CA ASN A 51 6.18 15.33 -1.56
C ASN A 51 6.83 15.83 -2.85
N HIS A 52 6.01 16.06 -3.86
CA HIS A 52 6.40 16.53 -5.19
C HIS A 52 6.26 18.06 -5.33
N LYS A 53 5.99 18.78 -4.24
CA LYS A 53 5.84 20.24 -4.21
C LYS A 53 6.86 20.89 -3.27
N LEU A 54 7.79 21.63 -3.86
CA LEU A 54 8.88 22.32 -3.16
C LEU A 54 8.42 23.30 -2.06
N LEU A 55 7.23 23.89 -2.20
CA LEU A 55 6.70 24.92 -1.29
C LEU A 55 5.66 24.41 -0.29
N ALA A 56 5.09 23.23 -0.53
CA ALA A 56 4.08 22.66 0.36
C ALA A 56 4.81 21.94 1.50
N ARG A 57 5.03 22.59 2.63
CA ARG A 57 5.54 21.91 3.82
C ARG A 57 4.46 20.99 4.38
N LEU A 58 4.81 19.73 4.66
CA LEU A 58 3.96 18.79 5.40
C LEU A 58 3.95 19.14 6.90
N ASN A 59 3.56 20.37 7.23
CA ASN A 59 3.51 20.86 8.60
C ASN A 59 2.10 20.65 9.17
N ASN A 60 2.00 20.33 10.46
CA ASN A 60 0.76 20.17 11.24
C ASN A 60 -0.16 19.01 10.81
N TRP A 61 0.40 17.96 10.22
CA TRP A 61 -0.36 16.73 9.97
C TRP A 61 -0.42 15.91 11.26
N ASN A 62 -1.61 15.66 11.78
CA ASN A 62 -1.82 14.71 12.86
C ASN A 62 -2.10 13.33 12.24
N LEU A 63 -1.12 12.43 12.30
CA LEU A 63 -1.18 11.08 11.71
C LEU A 63 -1.52 10.00 12.74
N THR A 64 -2.15 10.38 13.86
CA THR A 64 -2.53 9.45 14.95
C THR A 64 -3.85 8.75 14.71
#